data_AF-A0A835EXD3-F1
#
_entry.id   AF-A0A835EXD3-F1
#
_cell.length_a   1.000
_cell.length_b   1.000
_cell.length_c   1.000
_cell.angle_alpha   90.00
_cell.angle_beta   90.00
_cell.angle_gamma   90.00
#
_symmetry.space_group_name_H-M   'P 1'
#
loop_
_entity.id
_entity.type
_entity.pdbx_description
1 polymer ?
#
loop_
_entity_poly.entity_id
_entity_poly.type
_entity_poly.pdbx_seq_one_letter_code
_entity_poly.pdbx_strand_id
1 'polypeptide(L)'
;MRTHLLLVGAAAIAICAMAMATTVTSQEDQWIPLPAVDAPLVQELGGWVVAEHDRRANDKVRFIRVVSGQEMEDTKLSGVRYHFVIDAFDGSGRPAKYDAVLADIVWQNRRVFISFNPAR
;
A
#
# COMPACT_ATOMS: atom_id res chain seq x y z
N MET A 1 11.90 -15.26 68.53
CA MET A 1 10.86 -15.41 67.48
C MET A 1 10.49 -13.99 67.06
N ARG A 2 11.23 -13.34 66.15
CA ARG A 2 11.12 -13.37 64.68
C ARG A 2 9.70 -13.16 64.16
N THR A 3 9.44 -11.94 63.68
CA THR A 3 8.64 -11.54 62.50
C THR A 3 8.78 -10.01 62.35
N HIS A 4 9.93 -9.52 61.90
CA HIS A 4 10.21 -9.05 60.53
C HIS A 4 9.28 -7.93 60.03
N LEU A 5 9.76 -6.70 60.26
CA LEU A 5 9.44 -5.47 59.56
C LEU A 5 9.62 -5.66 58.04
N LEU A 6 8.65 -5.24 57.23
CA LEU A 6 8.85 -4.94 55.81
C LEU A 6 8.31 -3.55 55.52
N LEU A 7 9.24 -2.59 55.54
CA LEU A 7 9.15 -1.35 54.77
C LEU A 7 9.21 -1.72 53.29
N VAL A 8 8.18 -1.39 52.52
CA VAL A 8 8.31 -1.22 51.07
C VAL A 8 7.87 0.20 50.77
N GLY A 9 8.84 0.97 50.30
CA GLY A 9 8.77 2.41 50.14
C GLY A 9 7.83 2.82 49.03
N ALA A 10 7.34 4.05 49.18
CA ALA A 10 6.62 4.78 48.16
C ALA A 10 7.46 4.89 46.89
N ALA A 11 6.99 4.31 45.80
CA ALA A 11 7.38 4.71 44.46
C ALA A 11 6.23 5.55 43.89
N ALA A 12 6.33 6.87 44.04
CA ALA A 12 5.50 7.81 43.30
C ALA A 12 5.86 7.66 41.82
N ILE A 13 5.05 6.92 41.07
CA ILE A 13 5.13 6.90 39.62
C ILE A 13 4.59 8.26 39.15
N ALA A 14 5.51 9.19 38.94
CA ALA A 14 5.22 10.40 38.18
C ALA A 14 4.88 9.98 36.75
N ILE A 15 3.59 9.83 36.48
CA ILE A 15 3.07 9.69 35.12
C ILE A 15 3.27 11.07 34.49
N CYS A 16 4.44 11.26 33.85
CA CYS A 16 4.62 12.36 32.91
C CYS A 16 3.65 12.13 31.76
N ALA A 17 2.48 12.76 31.85
CA ALA A 17 1.56 12.94 30.75
C ALA A 17 2.25 13.83 29.71
N MET A 18 3.14 13.24 28.91
CA MET A 18 3.52 13.82 27.64
C MET A 18 2.28 13.74 26.77
N ALA A 19 1.55 14.86 26.72
CA ALA A 19 0.54 15.10 25.71
C ALA A 19 1.25 15.11 24.36
N MET A 20 1.46 13.92 23.80
CA MET A 20 1.73 13.77 22.39
C MET A 20 0.49 14.32 21.71
N ALA A 21 0.59 15.50 21.10
CA ALA A 21 -0.42 15.99 20.20
C ALA A 21 -0.48 15.00 19.03
N THR A 22 -1.27 13.94 19.18
CA THR A 22 -1.63 13.06 18.07
C THR A 22 -2.50 13.90 17.18
N THR A 23 -1.90 14.48 16.13
CA THR A 23 -2.66 14.90 14.97
C THR A 23 -3.31 13.64 14.42
N VAL A 24 -4.55 13.37 14.84
CA VAL A 24 -5.42 12.45 14.13
C VAL A 24 -5.79 13.16 12.83
N THR A 25 -4.86 13.18 11.88
CA THR A 25 -5.21 13.39 10.48
C THR A 25 -6.08 12.20 10.10
N SER A 26 -7.32 12.45 9.68
CA SER A 26 -8.17 11.43 9.08
C SER A 26 -7.37 10.75 7.97
N GLN A 27 -6.96 9.50 8.21
CA GLN A 27 -6.10 8.66 7.36
C GLN A 27 -6.80 8.22 6.07
N GLU A 28 -7.83 8.93 5.59
CA GLU A 28 -8.75 8.37 4.62
C GLU A 28 -8.43 8.70 3.15
N ASP A 29 -7.53 9.63 2.83
CA ASP A 29 -7.38 10.09 1.42
C ASP A 29 -5.95 10.45 0.93
N GLN A 30 -4.89 10.23 1.71
CA GLN A 30 -3.55 10.65 1.25
C GLN A 30 -2.78 9.52 0.57
N TRP A 31 -2.56 9.66 -0.74
CA TRP A 31 -1.59 8.86 -1.48
C TRP A 31 -0.17 9.15 -1.02
N ILE A 32 0.53 8.11 -0.57
CA ILE A 32 1.91 8.15 -0.11
C ILE A 32 2.82 7.57 -1.21
N PRO A 33 3.88 8.26 -1.65
CA PRO A 33 4.81 7.70 -2.62
C PRO A 33 5.46 6.40 -2.15
N LEU A 34 5.58 5.43 -3.04
CA LEU A 34 6.29 4.18 -2.75
C LEU A 34 7.81 4.41 -2.69
N PRO A 35 8.48 3.97 -1.61
CA PRO A 35 9.92 4.19 -1.45
C PRO A 35 10.76 3.31 -2.38
N ALA A 36 10.26 2.13 -2.77
CA ALA A 36 10.97 1.16 -3.60
C ALA A 36 10.03 0.55 -4.65
N VAL A 37 10.02 1.11 -5.85
CA VAL A 37 9.16 0.65 -6.95
C VAL A 37 9.66 -0.64 -7.60
N ASP A 38 10.93 -0.97 -7.43
CA ASP A 38 11.59 -2.19 -7.87
C ASP A 38 11.40 -3.37 -6.89
N ALA A 39 10.74 -3.14 -5.75
CA ALA A 39 10.43 -4.19 -4.80
C ALA A 39 9.65 -5.34 -5.49
N PRO A 40 9.97 -6.62 -5.20
CA PRO A 40 9.34 -7.75 -5.87
C PRO A 40 7.81 -7.73 -5.84
N LEU A 41 7.21 -7.37 -4.69
CA LEU A 41 5.76 -7.26 -4.55
C LEU A 41 5.18 -6.17 -5.47
N VAL A 42 5.83 -5.01 -5.58
CA VAL A 42 5.36 -3.91 -6.44
C VAL A 42 5.37 -4.35 -7.90
N GLN A 43 6.45 -5.01 -8.35
CA GLN A 43 6.53 -5.52 -9.72
C GLN A 43 5.53 -6.65 -9.97
N GLU A 44 5.27 -7.52 -8.98
CA GLU A 44 4.27 -8.57 -9.08
C GLU A 44 2.85 -7.98 -9.22
N LEU A 45 2.50 -6.99 -8.41
CA LEU A 45 1.21 -6.30 -8.46
C LEU A 45 1.05 -5.54 -9.79
N GLY A 46 2.11 -4.90 -10.28
CA GLY A 46 2.14 -4.26 -11.60
C GLY A 46 1.93 -5.24 -12.76
N GLY A 47 2.59 -6.40 -12.71
CA GLY A 47 2.38 -7.46 -13.70
C GLY A 47 0.96 -8.02 -13.64
N TRP A 48 0.43 -8.24 -12.43
CA TRP A 48 -0.93 -8.72 -12.22
C TRP A 48 -1.98 -7.78 -12.81
N VAL A 49 -1.88 -6.46 -12.59
CA VAL A 49 -2.90 -5.51 -13.07
C VAL A 49 -2.90 -5.38 -14.60
N VAL A 50 -1.73 -5.48 -15.25
CA VAL A 50 -1.64 -5.54 -16.72
C VAL A 50 -2.25 -6.83 -17.26
N ALA A 51 -1.93 -7.98 -16.66
CA ALA A 51 -2.50 -9.26 -17.08
C ALA A 51 -4.03 -9.30 -16.92
N GLU A 52 -4.55 -8.74 -15.83
CA GLU A 52 -6.00 -8.65 -15.59
C GLU A 52 -6.69 -7.67 -16.54
N HIS A 53 -6.03 -6.57 -16.93
CA HIS A 53 -6.51 -5.69 -17.99
C HIS A 53 -6.58 -6.42 -19.33
N ASP A 54 -5.49 -7.04 -19.77
CA ASP A 54 -5.44 -7.79 -21.04
C ASP A 54 -6.48 -8.92 -21.07
N ARG A 55 -6.67 -9.63 -19.95
CA ARG A 55 -7.73 -10.65 -19.84
C ARG A 55 -9.13 -10.08 -20.05
N ARG A 56 -9.39 -8.83 -19.66
CA ARG A 56 -10.70 -8.16 -19.78
C ARG A 56 -10.90 -7.47 -21.12
N ALA A 57 -9.87 -6.79 -21.62
CA ALA A 57 -9.92 -5.96 -22.83
C ALA A 57 -9.48 -6.71 -24.09
N ASN A 58 -8.68 -7.77 -23.94
CA ASN A 58 -8.05 -8.55 -25.01
C ASN A 58 -7.30 -7.66 -26.02
N ASP A 59 -6.60 -6.64 -25.51
CA ASP A 59 -5.89 -5.63 -26.29
C ASP A 59 -4.37 -5.87 -26.40
N LYS A 60 -3.89 -7.00 -25.85
CA LYS A 60 -2.53 -7.53 -25.97
C LYS A 60 -1.47 -6.64 -25.33
N VAL A 61 -1.83 -5.85 -24.33
CA VAL A 61 -0.87 -5.07 -23.55
C VAL A 61 0.04 -6.01 -22.75
N ARG A 62 1.35 -5.74 -22.74
CA ARG A 62 2.35 -6.59 -22.07
C ARG A 62 3.19 -5.80 -21.08
N PHE A 63 3.23 -6.26 -19.84
CA PHE A 63 3.97 -5.63 -18.75
C PHE A 63 5.48 -5.58 -19.03
N ILE A 64 6.13 -4.46 -18.68
CA ILE A 64 7.59 -4.34 -18.63
C ILE A 64 8.03 -4.14 -17.18
N ARG A 65 7.59 -3.05 -16.53
CA ARG A 65 7.90 -2.74 -15.13
C ARG A 65 7.02 -1.62 -14.56
N VAL A 66 6.88 -1.57 -13.24
CA VAL A 66 6.41 -0.36 -12.55
C VAL A 66 7.53 0.68 -12.52
N VAL A 67 7.22 1.95 -12.81
CA VAL A 67 8.20 3.06 -12.87
C VAL A 67 8.02 4.12 -11.79
N SER A 68 6.79 4.29 -11.32
CA SER A 68 6.46 5.07 -10.14
C SER A 68 5.22 4.49 -9.51
N GLY A 69 5.01 4.78 -8.23
CA GLY A 69 3.77 4.39 -7.59
C GLY A 69 3.53 5.09 -6.28
N GLN A 70 2.28 5.00 -5.85
CA GLN A 70 1.79 5.52 -4.59
C GLN A 70 0.90 4.47 -3.95
N GLU A 71 0.82 4.47 -2.63
CA GLU A 71 -0.07 3.63 -1.85
C GLU A 71 -0.96 4.46 -0.94
N MET A 72 -2.08 3.88 -0.56
CA MET A 72 -3.02 4.47 0.40
C MET A 72 -3.71 3.33 1.14
N GLU A 73 -3.81 3.43 2.46
CA GLU A 73 -4.64 2.50 3.22
C GLU A 73 -6.12 2.71 2.88
N ASP A 74 -6.80 1.63 2.51
CA ASP A 74 -8.22 1.64 2.19
C ASP A 74 -8.99 0.96 3.32
N THR A 75 -9.47 1.77 4.27
CA THR A 75 -10.25 1.30 5.42
C THR A 75 -11.55 0.59 4.99
N LYS A 76 -12.15 0.97 3.86
CA LYS A 76 -13.41 0.35 3.36
C LYS A 76 -13.18 -1.08 2.89
N LEU A 77 -12.02 -1.36 2.31
CA LEU A 77 -11.62 -2.71 1.89
C LEU A 77 -10.79 -3.45 2.95
N SER A 78 -10.36 -2.74 4.00
CA SER A 78 -9.35 -3.23 4.96
C SER A 78 -8.13 -3.78 4.22
N GLY A 79 -7.60 -2.99 3.29
CA GLY A 79 -6.48 -3.36 2.40
C GLY A 79 -5.67 -2.14 1.97
N VAL A 80 -4.73 -2.33 1.04
CA VAL A 80 -3.88 -1.26 0.51
C VAL A 80 -4.26 -1.00 -0.93
N ARG A 81 -4.58 0.25 -1.27
CA ARG A 81 -4.78 0.69 -2.65
C ARG A 81 -3.46 1.18 -3.22
N TYR A 82 -3.15 0.76 -4.43
CA TYR A 82 -1.96 1.18 -5.16
C TYR A 82 -2.35 1.94 -6.42
N HIS A 83 -1.61 3.00 -6.70
CA HIS A 83 -1.63 3.71 -7.97
C HIS A 83 -0.24 3.59 -8.60
N PHE A 84 -0.15 2.95 -9.75
CA PHE A 84 1.12 2.70 -10.44
C PHE A 84 1.15 3.41 -11.78
N VAL A 85 2.31 3.95 -12.12
CA VAL A 85 2.68 4.23 -13.51
C VAL A 85 3.52 3.06 -14.00
N ILE A 86 3.14 2.49 -15.13
CA ILE A 86 3.70 1.25 -15.68
C ILE A 86 4.26 1.51 -17.08
N ASP A 87 5.51 1.08 -17.32
CA ASP A 87 6.01 0.87 -18.68
C ASP A 87 5.45 -0.48 -19.18
N ALA A 88 4.85 -0.48 -20.36
CA ALA A 88 4.33 -1.67 -21.02
C ALA A 88 4.51 -1.58 -22.54
N PHE A 89 4.32 -2.69 -23.25
CA PHE A 89 4.09 -2.67 -24.69
C PHE A 89 2.59 -2.58 -24.96
N ASP A 90 2.17 -1.69 -25.85
CA ASP A 90 0.80 -1.63 -26.37
C ASP A 90 0.48 -2.86 -27.24
N GLY A 91 -0.78 -2.99 -27.67
CA GLY A 91 -1.22 -4.09 -28.54
C GLY A 91 -0.54 -4.19 -29.90
N SER A 92 0.18 -3.13 -30.33
CA SER A 92 1.01 -3.11 -31.53
C SER A 92 2.49 -3.43 -31.24
N GLY A 93 2.84 -3.69 -29.99
CA GLY A 93 4.19 -3.98 -29.55
C GLY A 93 5.07 -2.75 -29.33
N ARG A 94 4.51 -1.54 -29.31
CA ARG A 94 5.27 -0.30 -29.07
C ARG A 94 5.31 0.03 -27.58
N PRO A 95 6.42 0.57 -27.05
CA PRO A 95 6.47 1.04 -25.68
C PRO A 95 5.43 2.14 -25.42
N ALA A 96 4.69 2.01 -24.32
CA ALA A 96 3.69 2.95 -23.84
C ALA A 96 3.67 2.99 -22.30
N LYS A 97 3.08 4.04 -21.74
CA LYS A 97 2.90 4.21 -20.29
C LYS A 97 1.43 4.13 -19.92
N TYR A 98 1.16 3.54 -18.77
CA TYR A 98 -0.19 3.36 -18.25
C TYR A 98 -0.29 3.71 -16.77
N ASP A 99 -1.38 4.37 -16.40
CA ASP A 99 -1.82 4.54 -15.02
C ASP A 99 -2.73 3.38 -14.64
N ALA A 100 -2.38 2.68 -13.56
CA ALA A 100 -3.11 1.52 -13.07
C ALA A 100 -3.46 1.70 -11.60
N VAL A 101 -4.69 1.38 -11.23
CA VAL A 101 -5.15 1.39 -9.83
C VAL A 101 -5.68 0.00 -9.47
N LEU A 102 -5.21 -0.51 -8.33
CA LEU A 102 -5.67 -1.77 -7.76
C LEU A 102 -5.75 -1.67 -6.23
N ALA A 103 -6.42 -2.63 -5.60
CA ALA A 103 -6.34 -2.83 -4.15
C ALA A 103 -5.89 -4.26 -3.82
N ASP A 104 -5.01 -4.40 -2.84
CA ASP A 104 -4.55 -5.67 -2.29
C ASP A 104 -5.13 -5.88 -0.89
N ILE A 105 -5.90 -6.95 -0.72
CA ILE A 105 -6.59 -7.31 0.52
C ILE A 105 -5.89 -8.56 1.07
N VAL A 106 -4.76 -8.33 1.75
CA VAL A 106 -3.81 -9.37 2.16
C VAL A 106 -4.47 -10.49 2.98
N TRP A 107 -5.34 -10.13 3.92
CA TRP A 107 -6.01 -11.10 4.80
C TRP A 107 -7.03 -12.00 4.07
N GLN A 108 -7.51 -11.61 2.89
CA GLN A 108 -8.35 -12.43 2.02
C GLN A 108 -7.57 -13.09 0.89
N ASN A 109 -6.26 -12.83 0.78
CA ASN A 109 -5.45 -13.17 -0.38
C ASN A 109 -6.13 -12.77 -1.71
N ARG A 110 -6.71 -11.55 -1.75
CA ARG A 110 -7.56 -11.09 -2.84
C ARG A 110 -7.07 -9.74 -3.38
N ARG A 111 -6.97 -9.66 -4.71
CA ARG A 111 -6.67 -8.42 -5.45
C ARG A 111 -7.91 -7.91 -6.16
N VAL A 112 -8.09 -6.60 -6.17
CA VAL A 112 -9.20 -5.92 -6.83
C VAL A 112 -8.63 -5.01 -7.91
N PHE A 113 -8.98 -5.29 -9.16
CA PHE A 113 -8.71 -4.41 -10.29
C PHE A 113 -9.67 -3.22 -10.23
N ILE A 114 -9.14 -2.00 -10.23
CA ILE A 114 -9.96 -0.77 -10.16
C ILE A 114 -9.94 -0.06 -11.52
N SER A 115 -8.76 0.27 -12.06
CA SER A 115 -8.67 0.93 -13.37
C SER A 115 -7.33 0.72 -14.06
N PHE A 116 -7.32 0.89 -15.38
CA PHE A 116 -6.13 0.85 -16.23
C PHE A 116 -6.34 1.79 -17.42
N ASN A 117 -5.52 2.84 -17.53
CA ASN A 117 -5.66 3.90 -18.54
C ASN A 117 -4.30 4.28 -19.11
N PRO A 118 -4.21 4.81 -20.35
CA PRO A 118 -2.98 5.45 -20.81
C PRO A 118 -2.55 6.58 -19.87
N ALA A 119 -1.26 6.62 -19.52
CA ALA A 119 -0.70 7.68 -18.69
C ALA A 119 -0.61 8.99 -19.47
N ARG A 120 -0.82 10.13 -18.79
CA ARG A 120 -0.75 11.48 -19.38
C ARG A 120 0.64 12.10 -19.29
#